data_AF-A0A517MPL9-F1
#
_entry.id   AF-A0A517MPL9-F1
#
_cell.length_a   1.000
_cell.length_b   1.000
_cell.length_c   1.000
_cell.angle_alpha   90.00
_cell.angle_beta   90.00
_cell.angle_gamma   90.00
#
_symmetry.space_group_name_H-M   'P 1'
#
loop_
_entity.id
_entity.type
_entity.pdbx_description
1 polymer ?
#
loop_
_entity_poly.entity_id
_entity_poly.type
_entity_poly.pdbx_seq_one_letter_code
_entity_poly.pdbx_strand_id
1 'polypeptide(L)'
;MNSQLRKRYFCTDKQGRNSDRRGAAAVEFAVVAPIFFVLVIAAFEFGRLNVMRHTADNAAYEAARHAMVPGATAAEAVQRATSILNIVGTRGATVTINPSVIDESVEEITVTIDVPMNQNGWITPRFSSATNIQASSRLRTERAGN
;
A
#
# COMPACT_ATOMS: atom_id res chain seq x y z
N MET A 1 -52.27 -20.87 -73.95
CA MET A 1 -52.46 -22.06 -73.09
C MET A 1 -51.21 -22.26 -72.26
N ASN A 2 -51.29 -21.89 -70.98
CA ASN A 2 -50.44 -22.33 -69.85
C ASN A 2 -48.94 -22.00 -69.91
N SER A 3 -48.25 -21.70 -68.81
CA SER A 3 -48.61 -21.45 -67.42
C SER A 3 -47.25 -21.15 -66.77
N GLN A 4 -47.07 -19.92 -66.30
CA GLN A 4 -46.51 -19.61 -64.98
C GLN A 4 -45.83 -20.79 -64.26
N LEU A 5 -44.52 -20.75 -63.99
CA LEU A 5 -43.97 -21.23 -62.70
C LEU A 5 -42.63 -20.53 -62.37
N ARG A 6 -42.81 -19.39 -61.69
CA ARG A 6 -41.97 -18.69 -60.70
C ARG A 6 -40.59 -19.27 -60.31
N LYS A 7 -39.59 -18.44 -60.62
CA LYS A 7 -38.41 -18.04 -59.81
C LYS A 7 -38.50 -18.36 -58.31
N ARG A 8 -37.54 -19.15 -57.79
CA ARG A 8 -37.07 -19.07 -56.39
C ARG A 8 -35.56 -19.33 -56.32
N TYR A 9 -34.77 -18.27 -56.49
CA TYR A 9 -33.42 -18.26 -55.95
C TYR A 9 -33.56 -18.08 -54.44
N PHE A 10 -33.31 -19.15 -53.68
CA PHE A 10 -33.13 -19.07 -52.24
C PHE A 10 -31.85 -18.26 -51.98
N CYS A 11 -32.02 -16.96 -51.71
CA CYS A 11 -30.99 -16.19 -51.04
C CYS A 11 -31.12 -16.52 -49.56
N THR A 12 -30.32 -17.46 -49.07
CA THR A 12 -30.22 -17.72 -47.63
C THR A 12 -29.44 -16.56 -47.02
N ASP A 13 -30.17 -15.54 -46.61
CA ASP A 13 -29.67 -14.49 -45.74
C ASP A 13 -29.18 -15.14 -44.43
N LYS A 14 -27.86 -15.29 -44.30
CA LYS A 14 -27.19 -15.67 -43.05
C LYS A 14 -26.50 -14.44 -42.46
N GLN A 15 -27.22 -13.34 -42.30
CA GLN A 15 -26.68 -12.12 -41.73
C GLN A 15 -27.39 -11.78 -40.41
N GLY A 16 -26.96 -12.42 -39.31
CA GLY A 16 -27.54 -12.10 -37.99
C GLY A 16 -27.14 -12.99 -36.82
N ARG A 17 -25.88 -13.43 -36.70
CA ARG A 17 -25.43 -14.22 -35.52
C ARG A 17 -24.17 -13.71 -34.82
N ASN A 18 -23.55 -12.66 -35.36
CA ASN A 18 -22.32 -12.09 -34.80
C ASN A 18 -22.60 -10.88 -33.89
N SER A 19 -23.73 -10.19 -34.05
CA SER A 19 -24.16 -9.08 -33.19
C SER A 19 -24.53 -9.55 -31.78
N ASP A 20 -25.26 -10.67 -31.67
CA ASP A 20 -25.82 -11.12 -30.39
C ASP A 20 -24.73 -11.61 -29.43
N ARG A 21 -23.66 -12.22 -29.97
CA ARG A 21 -22.48 -12.64 -29.19
C ARG A 21 -21.70 -11.44 -28.65
N ARG A 22 -21.69 -10.31 -29.36
CA ARG A 22 -21.02 -9.07 -28.91
C ARG A 22 -21.80 -8.39 -27.79
N GLY A 23 -23.14 -8.41 -27.86
CA GLY A 23 -24.01 -7.90 -26.78
C GLY A 23 -23.87 -8.70 -25.49
N ALA A 24 -23.88 -10.03 -25.58
CA ALA A 24 -23.65 -10.91 -24.43
C ALA A 24 -22.28 -10.68 -23.78
N ALA A 25 -21.21 -10.61 -24.58
CA ALA A 25 -19.87 -10.33 -24.07
C ALA A 25 -19.75 -8.97 -23.37
N ALA A 26 -20.48 -7.94 -23.83
CA ALA A 26 -20.52 -6.63 -23.18
C ALA A 26 -21.18 -6.70 -21.79
N VAL A 27 -22.26 -7.49 -21.65
CA VAL A 27 -22.94 -7.69 -20.36
C VAL A 27 -22.07 -8.49 -19.40
N GLU A 28 -21.44 -9.57 -19.87
CA GLU A 28 -20.50 -10.37 -19.07
C GLU A 28 -19.35 -9.49 -18.54
N PHE A 29 -18.76 -8.65 -19.39
CA PHE A 29 -17.73 -7.70 -18.97
C PHE A 29 -18.25 -6.68 -17.96
N ALA A 30 -19.46 -6.15 -18.15
CA ALA A 30 -20.04 -5.18 -17.22
C ALA A 30 -20.23 -5.73 -15.79
N VAL A 31 -20.45 -7.05 -15.65
CA VAL A 31 -20.57 -7.71 -14.35
C VAL A 31 -19.20 -8.05 -13.75
N VAL A 32 -18.25 -8.51 -14.56
CA VAL A 32 -16.92 -8.96 -14.07
C VAL A 32 -15.97 -7.78 -13.82
N ALA A 33 -16.00 -6.75 -14.67
CA ALA A 33 -15.06 -5.65 -14.61
C ALA A 33 -15.05 -4.90 -13.27
N PRO A 34 -16.19 -4.57 -12.63
CA PRO A 34 -16.19 -3.90 -11.33
C PRO A 34 -15.45 -4.69 -10.25
N ILE A 35 -15.69 -6.01 -10.18
CA ILE A 35 -15.04 -6.89 -9.19
C ILE A 35 -13.54 -6.97 -9.47
N PHE A 36 -13.18 -7.15 -10.75
CA PHE A 36 -11.78 -7.17 -11.17
C PHE A 36 -11.03 -5.89 -10.77
N PHE A 37 -11.61 -4.71 -11.02
CA PHE A 37 -10.97 -3.45 -10.65
C PHE A 37 -10.86 -3.25 -9.14
N VAL A 38 -11.85 -3.68 -8.35
CA VAL A 38 -11.75 -3.66 -6.88
C VAL A 38 -10.57 -4.51 -6.40
N LEU A 39 -10.40 -5.72 -6.94
CA LEU A 39 -9.27 -6.60 -6.59
C LEU A 39 -7.92 -5.99 -6.98
N VAL A 40 -7.84 -5.38 -8.16
CA VAL A 40 -6.62 -4.71 -8.63
C VAL A 40 -6.27 -3.53 -7.72
N ILE A 41 -7.22 -2.64 -7.42
CA ILE A 41 -6.99 -1.49 -6.55
C ILE A 41 -6.61 -1.95 -5.14
N ALA A 42 -7.29 -2.97 -4.60
CA ALA A 42 -6.95 -3.55 -3.31
C ALA A 42 -5.51 -4.08 -3.30
N ALA A 43 -5.11 -4.84 -4.32
CA ALA A 43 -3.75 -5.36 -4.43
C ALA A 43 -2.69 -4.24 -4.47
N PHE A 44 -2.94 -3.16 -5.24
CA PHE A 44 -2.06 -2.00 -5.26
C PHE A 44 -1.98 -1.29 -3.90
N GLU A 45 -3.11 -1.11 -3.22
CA GLU A 45 -3.15 -0.45 -1.92
C GLU A 45 -2.40 -1.28 -0.86
N PHE A 46 -2.66 -2.59 -0.79
CA PHE A 46 -1.95 -3.49 0.13
C PHE A 46 -0.45 -3.54 -0.15
N GLY A 47 -0.04 -3.58 -1.42
CA GLY A 47 1.37 -3.51 -1.80
C GLY A 47 2.03 -2.22 -1.31
N ARG A 48 1.38 -1.07 -1.52
CA ARG A 48 1.90 0.22 -1.04
C ARG A 48 1.99 0.30 0.48
N LEU A 49 0.97 -0.19 1.21
CA LEU A 49 0.98 -0.20 2.67
C LEU A 49 2.06 -1.14 3.23
N ASN A 50 2.30 -2.27 2.57
CA ASN A 50 3.36 -3.18 2.95
C ASN A 50 4.75 -2.55 2.76
N VAL A 51 4.98 -1.83 1.66
CA VAL A 51 6.20 -1.04 1.46
C VAL A 51 6.36 0.00 2.57
N MET A 52 5.31 0.76 2.91
CA MET A 52 5.35 1.73 4.01
C MET A 52 5.71 1.08 5.36
N ARG A 53 5.15 -0.09 5.66
CA ARG A 53 5.45 -0.85 6.87
C ARG A 53 6.93 -1.22 6.94
N HIS A 54 7.45 -1.85 5.88
CA HIS A 54 8.86 -2.25 5.84
C HIS A 54 9.80 -1.05 5.90
N THR A 55 9.45 0.05 5.24
CA THR A 55 10.21 1.30 5.34
C THR A 55 10.17 1.89 6.74
N ALA A 56 9.03 1.82 7.45
CA ALA A 56 8.94 2.27 8.85
C ALA A 56 9.78 1.38 9.79
N ASP A 57 9.76 0.06 9.62
CA ASP A 57 10.61 -0.86 10.39
C ASP A 57 12.10 -0.55 10.16
N ASN A 58 12.50 -0.34 8.90
CA ASN A 58 13.87 0.06 8.56
C ASN A 58 14.24 1.45 9.11
N ALA A 59 13.33 2.42 9.05
CA ALA A 59 13.54 3.76 9.58
C ALA A 59 13.72 3.76 11.10
N ALA A 60 12.93 2.95 11.83
CA ALA A 60 13.06 2.79 13.27
C ALA A 60 14.42 2.20 13.64
N TYR A 61 14.87 1.17 12.90
CA TYR A 61 16.18 0.56 13.09
C TYR A 61 17.33 1.54 12.82
N GLU A 62 17.31 2.23 11.68
CA GLU A 62 18.36 3.21 11.32
C GLU A 62 18.43 4.37 12.31
N ALA A 63 17.29 4.85 12.79
CA ALA A 63 17.24 5.88 13.83
C ALA A 63 17.78 5.38 15.17
N ALA A 64 17.40 4.17 15.59
CA ALA A 64 17.93 3.56 16.82
C ALA A 64 19.45 3.34 16.73
N ARG A 65 19.94 2.95 15.54
CA ARG A 65 21.37 2.77 15.26
C ARG A 65 22.14 4.09 15.28
N HIS A 66 21.56 5.17 14.77
CA HIS A 66 22.17 6.49 14.91
C HIS A 66 22.21 6.93 16.37
N ALA A 67 21.08 6.75 17.07
CA ALA A 67 20.91 7.17 18.46
C ALA A 67 21.82 6.46 19.46
N MET A 68 22.24 5.21 19.19
CA MET A 68 23.15 4.48 20.09
C MET A 68 24.60 5.00 20.09
N VAL A 69 24.98 5.78 19.09
CA VAL A 69 26.35 6.28 18.94
C VAL A 69 26.60 7.40 19.94
N PRO A 70 27.75 7.40 20.64
CA PRO A 70 28.08 8.48 21.56
C PRO A 70 28.07 9.86 20.91
N GLY A 71 27.32 10.79 21.50
CA GLY A 71 27.19 12.17 21.01
C GLY A 71 26.05 12.41 20.01
N ALA A 72 25.34 11.36 19.59
CA ALA A 72 24.12 11.51 18.80
C ALA A 72 22.98 12.12 19.61
N THR A 73 22.11 12.88 18.94
CA THR A 73 20.92 13.47 19.58
C THR A 73 19.64 12.79 19.11
N ALA A 74 18.61 12.83 19.96
CA ALA A 74 17.28 12.34 19.59
C ALA A 74 16.72 13.11 18.38
N ALA A 75 17.03 14.41 18.26
CA ALA A 75 16.59 15.23 17.13
C ALA A 75 17.17 14.74 15.79
N GLU A 76 18.45 14.38 15.75
CA GLU A 76 19.10 13.83 14.55
C GLU A 76 18.52 12.45 14.18
N ALA A 77 18.30 11.58 15.17
CA ALA A 77 17.68 10.29 14.94
C ALA A 77 16.25 10.41 14.41
N VAL A 78 15.45 11.37 14.91
CA VAL A 78 14.13 11.70 14.36
C VAL A 78 14.26 12.16 12.91
N GLN A 79 15.16 13.10 12.61
CA GLN A 79 15.38 13.58 11.24
C GLN A 79 15.77 12.43 10.30
N ARG A 80 16.60 11.50 10.77
CA ARG A 80 17.01 10.33 10.01
C ARG A 80 15.81 9.42 9.69
N ALA A 81 14.99 9.08 10.69
CA ALA A 81 13.76 8.33 10.47
C ALA A 81 12.82 9.04 9.49
N THR A 82 12.58 10.34 9.67
CA THR A 82 11.72 11.15 8.79
C THR A 82 12.25 11.17 7.36
N SER A 83 13.56 11.26 7.15
CA SER A 83 14.15 11.23 5.80
C SER A 83 13.85 9.92 5.07
N ILE A 84 13.88 8.78 5.78
CA ILE A 84 13.59 7.46 5.23
C ILE A 84 12.09 7.32 4.93
N LEU A 85 11.22 7.77 5.86
CA LEU A 85 9.77 7.74 5.67
C LEU A 85 9.30 8.61 4.49
N ASN A 86 9.99 9.71 4.22
CA ASN A 86 9.67 10.60 3.10
C ASN A 86 9.91 9.94 1.73
N ILE A 87 10.81 8.95 1.62
CA ILE A 87 11.08 8.22 0.38
C ILE A 87 9.81 7.52 -0.14
N VAL A 88 8.99 7.01 0.77
CA VAL A 88 7.72 6.33 0.45
C VAL A 88 6.50 7.24 0.55
N GLY A 89 6.71 8.54 0.78
CA GLY A 89 5.66 9.55 0.84
C GLY A 89 4.70 9.38 2.01
N THR A 90 5.18 8.86 3.15
CA THR A 90 4.37 8.71 4.36
C THR A 90 3.92 10.06 4.89
N ARG A 91 2.63 10.17 5.26
CA ARG A 91 2.02 11.40 5.79
C ARG A 91 1.68 11.27 7.27
N GLY A 92 1.95 12.32 8.04
CA GLY A 92 1.55 12.41 9.44
C GLY A 92 2.20 11.37 10.36
N ALA A 93 3.34 10.78 9.95
CA ALA A 93 4.05 9.83 10.79
C ALA A 93 4.64 10.52 12.02
N THR A 94 4.49 9.89 13.18
CA THR A 94 5.08 10.34 14.44
C THR A 94 6.25 9.44 14.77
N VAL A 95 7.42 10.03 15.00
CA VAL A 95 8.62 9.32 15.46
C VAL A 95 8.85 9.68 16.93
N THR A 96 8.87 8.67 17.79
CA THR A 96 9.11 8.82 19.22
C THR A 96 10.38 8.07 19.60
N ILE A 97 11.28 8.73 20.34
CA ILE A 97 12.51 8.12 20.84
C ILE A 97 12.42 8.08 22.36
N ASN A 98 12.69 6.91 22.93
CA ASN A 98 12.74 6.69 24.36
C ASN A 98 14.10 6.06 24.73
N PRO A 99 14.87 6.67 25.64
CA PRO A 99 14.65 7.96 26.29
C PRO A 99 14.79 9.16 25.33
N SER A 100 14.10 10.26 25.63
CA SER A 100 14.11 11.48 24.80
C SER A 100 15.42 12.28 24.88
N VAL A 101 16.16 12.09 25.98
CA VAL A 101 17.51 12.62 26.17
C VAL A 101 18.47 11.43 26.13
N ILE A 102 19.44 11.49 25.22
CA ILE A 102 20.45 10.46 25.02
C ILE A 102 21.72 10.92 25.73
N ASP A 103 21.87 10.55 27.00
CA ASP A 103 23.08 10.81 27.79
C ASP A 103 23.92 9.54 27.97
N GLU A 104 25.02 9.65 28.70
CA GLU A 104 25.97 8.55 28.89
C GLU A 104 25.44 7.40 29.75
N SER A 105 24.37 7.62 30.52
CA SER A 105 23.73 6.62 31.39
C SER A 105 22.68 5.77 30.67
N VAL A 106 22.31 6.14 29.45
CA VAL A 106 21.31 5.41 28.67
C VAL A 106 21.90 4.08 28.20
N GLU A 107 21.39 2.97 28.72
CA GLU A 107 21.80 1.63 28.31
C GLU A 107 21.05 1.11 27.07
N GLU A 108 19.89 1.69 26.80
CA GLU A 108 18.99 1.19 25.77
C GLU A 108 18.14 2.29 25.16
N ILE A 109 17.94 2.19 23.85
CA ILE A 109 17.16 3.12 23.07
C ILE A 109 16.08 2.36 22.34
N THR A 110 14.85 2.85 22.46
CA THR A 110 13.69 2.41 21.73
C THR A 110 13.20 3.53 20.82
N VAL A 111 13.12 3.24 19.53
CA VAL A 111 12.50 4.13 18.54
C VAL A 111 11.18 3.51 18.12
N THR A 112 10.10 4.28 18.24
CA THR A 112 8.75 3.90 17.82
C THR A 112 8.28 4.86 16.73
N ILE A 113 7.73 4.31 15.65
CA ILE A 113 7.18 5.05 14.53
C ILE A 113 5.72 4.66 14.35
N ASP A 114 4.84 5.65 14.40
CA ASP A 114 3.41 5.50 14.19
C ASP A 114 3.01 6.18 12.89
N VAL A 115 2.54 5.39 11.91
CA VAL A 115 2.08 5.88 10.62
C VAL A 115 0.54 5.83 10.58
N PRO A 116 -0.16 6.97 10.53
CA PRO A 116 -1.61 6.99 10.61
C PRO A 116 -2.25 6.50 9.30
N MET A 117 -3.09 5.46 9.37
CA MET A 117 -3.70 4.84 8.19
C MET A 117 -4.74 5.75 7.54
N ASN A 118 -5.44 6.59 8.29
CA ASN A 118 -6.44 7.53 7.75
C ASN A 118 -5.86 8.56 6.75
N GLN A 119 -4.56 8.87 6.84
CA GLN A 119 -3.87 9.79 5.94
C GLN A 119 -3.10 9.09 4.81
N ASN A 120 -2.87 7.77 4.94
CA ASN A 120 -2.01 7.01 4.05
C ASN A 120 -2.76 5.94 3.22
N GLY A 121 -3.88 5.41 3.72
CA GLY A 121 -4.75 4.47 3.01
C GLY A 121 -5.88 5.16 2.23
N TRP A 122 -6.39 4.50 1.19
CA TRP A 122 -7.48 4.99 0.35
C TRP A 122 -8.80 4.31 0.68
N ILE A 123 -8.77 2.99 0.81
CA ILE A 123 -9.93 2.14 1.05
C ILE A 123 -9.77 1.41 2.38
N THR A 124 -8.56 0.96 2.72
CA THR A 124 -8.25 0.19 3.94
C THR A 124 -8.71 0.83 5.25
N PRO A 125 -8.67 2.16 5.49
CA PRO A 125 -9.12 2.75 6.76
C PRO A 125 -10.64 2.61 6.99
N ARG A 126 -11.42 2.29 5.94
CA ARG A 126 -12.86 2.06 6.07
C ARG A 126 -13.22 0.62 6.45
N PHE A 127 -12.30 -0.32 6.27
CA PHE A 127 -12.54 -1.75 6.50
C PHE A 127 -11.69 -2.34 7.63
N SER A 128 -10.67 -1.62 8.10
CA SER A 128 -9.79 -2.03 9.20
C SER A 128 -10.05 -1.18 10.44
N SER A 129 -10.11 -1.82 11.61
CA SER A 129 -10.12 -1.13 12.91
C SER A 129 -8.75 -0.59 13.31
N ALA A 130 -7.68 -0.95 12.59
CA ALA A 130 -6.34 -0.45 12.87
C ALA A 130 -6.22 1.00 12.40
N THR A 131 -5.94 1.89 13.35
CA THR A 131 -5.78 3.33 13.07
C THR A 131 -4.39 3.66 12.56
N ASN A 132 -3.36 2.91 13.01
CA ASN A 132 -1.95 3.19 12.74
C ASN A 132 -1.18 1.93 12.34
N ILE A 133 -0.18 2.10 11.48
CA ILE A 133 0.88 1.14 11.23
C ILE A 133 2.03 1.49 12.17
N GLN A 134 2.25 0.67 13.19
CA GLN A 134 3.29 0.89 14.20
C GLN A 134 4.53 0.03 13.93
N ALA A 135 5.70 0.66 13.90
CA ALA A 135 7.01 0.03 13.81
C ALA A 135 7.84 0.41 15.03
N SER A 136 8.66 -0.52 15.54
CA SER A 136 9.51 -0.24 16.70
C SER A 136 10.83 -0.98 16.62
N SER A 137 11.93 -0.32 16.99
CA SER A 137 13.25 -0.93 17.11
C SER A 137 13.87 -0.57 18.45
N ARG A 138 14.43 -1.56 19.13
CA ARG A 138 15.05 -1.44 20.46
C ARG A 138 16.49 -1.96 20.36
N LEU A 139 17.46 -1.11 20.69
CA LEU A 139 18.88 -1.42 20.61
C LEU A 139 19.59 -1.00 21.90
N ARG A 140 20.60 -1.78 22.31
CA ARG A 140 21.48 -1.41 23.43
C ARG A 140 22.50 -0.37 22.96
N THR A 141 22.86 0.55 23.85
CA THR A 141 23.92 1.52 23.57
C THR A 141 25.28 0.89 23.78
N GLU A 142 26.30 1.41 23.08
CA GLU A 142 27.69 0.96 23.23
C GLU A 142 28.27 1.24 24.63
N ARG A 143 27.59 2.08 25.43
CA ARG A 143 28.00 2.50 26.77
C ARG A 143 27.61 1.50 27.86
N ALA A 144 26.62 0.64 27.61
CA ALA A 144 26.06 -0.29 28.60
C ALA A 144 26.96 -1.51 28.93
N GLY A 145 28.18 -1.57 28.39
CA GLY A 145 29.08 -2.73 28.47
C GLY A 145 30.42 -2.48 29.18
N ASN A 146 30.64 -1.28 29.72
CA ASN A 146 31.79 -0.91 30.55
C ASN A 146 31.34 -0.66 31.99
#